data_AF-H8X263-F1
#
_entry.id   AF-H8X263-F1
#
_cell.length_a   1.000
_cell.length_b   1.000
_cell.length_c   1.000
_cell.angle_alpha   90.00
_cell.angle_beta   90.00
_cell.angle_gamma   90.00
#
_symmetry.space_group_name_H-M   'P 1'
#
loop_
_entity.id
_entity.type
_entity.pdbx_description
1 polymer ?
#
loop_
_entity_poly.entity_id
_entity_poly.type
_entity_poly.pdbx_seq_one_letter_code
_entity_poly.pdbx_strand_id
1 'polypeptide(L)'
;MSSYYFAMIGTRDNPLYEAEFSSFKNASSLSASPGSTSSVIAGASQQLPGKSQFTASTKELLPFIANASLDIIEEQMWSTQVLNLGKIDQFYGINISAYLTQGSIKFVLCYDSNKDENSIRQFFQDVNELYVKILMNPFYNVNDAILVPEFDYKVKLLAKKYL
;
A
#
# COMPACT_ATOMS: atom_id res chain seq x y z
N MET A 1 -8.72 13.89 -4.11
CA MET A 1 -8.17 12.56 -4.44
C MET A 1 -7.32 12.15 -3.27
N SER A 2 -7.54 10.97 -2.70
CA SER A 2 -6.79 10.50 -1.53
C SER A 2 -5.51 9.82 -1.99
N SER A 3 -4.40 10.10 -1.32
CA SER A 3 -3.10 9.47 -1.58
C SER A 3 -2.85 8.38 -0.55
N TYR A 4 -2.25 7.28 -1.00
CA TYR A 4 -1.92 6.11 -0.17
C TYR A 4 -0.46 5.74 -0.36
N TYR A 5 0.18 5.33 0.72
CA TYR A 5 1.48 4.69 0.72
C TYR A 5 1.39 3.41 1.54
N PHE A 6 1.71 2.29 0.90
CA PHE A 6 1.64 0.96 1.48
C PHE A 6 3.04 0.37 1.55
N ALA A 7 3.41 -0.14 2.71
CA ALA A 7 4.66 -0.84 2.93
C ALA A 7 4.40 -2.19 3.61
N MET A 8 5.11 -3.22 3.14
CA MET A 8 5.23 -4.50 3.82
C MET A 8 6.61 -4.56 4.45
N ILE A 9 6.65 -4.80 5.75
CA ILE A 9 7.87 -4.76 6.55
C ILE A 9 8.10 -6.15 7.15
N GLY A 10 9.31 -6.66 6.96
CA GLY A 10 9.74 -7.97 7.40
C GLY A 10 9.88 -8.06 8.92
N THR A 11 10.19 -9.27 9.40
CA THR A 11 10.44 -9.53 10.83
C THR A 11 11.77 -8.96 11.32
N ARG A 12 12.59 -8.41 10.42
CA ARG A 12 13.86 -7.73 10.72
C ARG A 12 13.76 -6.22 10.48
N ASP A 13 12.54 -5.70 10.47
CA ASP A 13 12.20 -4.30 10.18
C ASP A 13 12.76 -3.80 8.84
N ASN A 14 12.94 -4.71 7.89
CA ASN A 14 13.38 -4.41 6.54
C ASN A 14 12.17 -4.30 5.59
N PRO A 15 12.13 -3.30 4.69
CA PRO A 15 11.05 -3.18 3.73
C PRO A 15 11.11 -4.33 2.72
N LEU A 16 10.00 -5.06 2.58
CA LEU A 16 9.84 -6.16 1.61
C LEU A 16 9.20 -5.68 0.31
N TYR A 17 8.28 -4.73 0.43
CA TYR A 17 7.53 -4.17 -0.68
C TYR A 17 7.02 -2.78 -0.31
N GLU A 18 7.07 -1.85 -1.25
CA GLU A 18 6.55 -0.50 -1.10
C GLU A 18 5.77 -0.11 -2.36
N ALA A 19 4.63 0.55 -2.17
CA ALA A 19 3.83 1.04 -3.27
C ALA A 19 3.07 2.31 -2.91
N GLU A 20 2.95 3.18 -3.89
CA GLU A 20 2.15 4.40 -3.82
C GLU A 20 0.90 4.27 -4.69
N PHE A 21 -0.24 4.72 -4.17
CA PHE A 21 -1.51 4.74 -4.89
C PHE A 21 -2.20 6.10 -4.78
N SER A 22 -3.07 6.40 -5.74
CA SER A 22 -3.99 7.54 -5.71
C SER A 22 -5.42 7.06 -5.88
N SER A 23 -6.36 7.64 -5.14
CA SER A 23 -7.76 7.19 -5.11
C SER A 23 -8.44 7.33 -6.47
N PHE A 24 -9.14 6.28 -6.88
CA PHE A 24 -9.67 6.12 -8.23
C PHE A 24 -11.10 6.61 -8.41
N LYS A 25 -11.70 7.24 -7.37
CA LYS A 25 -13.12 7.63 -7.36
C LYS A 25 -13.54 8.61 -8.49
N ASN A 26 -12.60 9.22 -9.22
CA ASN A 26 -12.89 10.15 -10.33
C ASN A 26 -12.30 9.76 -11.71
N ALA A 27 -12.02 8.48 -11.98
CA ALA A 27 -11.52 8.06 -13.30
C ALA A 27 -12.62 7.89 -14.38
N SER A 28 -13.82 8.42 -14.17
CA SER A 28 -14.95 8.36 -15.11
C SER A 28 -15.27 9.70 -15.80
N SER A 29 -14.42 10.72 -15.71
CA SER A 29 -14.63 12.00 -16.42
C SER A 29 -13.37 12.53 -17.14
N LEU A 30 -12.78 11.71 -18.01
CA LEU A 30 -11.93 12.20 -19.10
C LEU A 30 -12.58 11.81 -20.43
N SER A 31 -13.72 12.45 -20.71
CA SER A 31 -14.15 12.67 -22.09
C SER A 31 -13.10 13.52 -22.77
N ALA A 32 -12.29 12.91 -23.63
CA ALA A 32 -11.27 13.58 -24.41
C ALA A 32 -11.88 14.71 -25.26
N SER A 33 -11.47 15.94 -25.01
CA SER A 33 -11.70 17.06 -25.92
C SER A 33 -10.53 17.10 -26.92
N PRO A 34 -10.78 17.02 -28.25
CA PRO A 34 -9.71 16.90 -29.23
C PRO A 34 -9.20 18.29 -29.61
N GLY A 35 -7.98 18.65 -29.19
CA GLY A 35 -7.31 19.82 -29.76
C GLY A 35 -6.25 20.49 -28.88
N SER A 36 -5.05 19.93 -28.83
CA SER A 36 -3.78 20.66 -29.02
C SER A 36 -2.62 19.67 -28.97
N THR A 37 -1.60 19.99 -29.76
CA THR A 37 -0.69 19.07 -30.46
C THR A 37 0.62 18.76 -29.72
N SER A 38 1.08 17.51 -29.90
CA SER A 38 2.47 17.03 -29.92
C SER A 38 3.19 16.94 -28.56
N SER A 39 3.89 15.87 -28.18
CA SER A 39 4.34 14.68 -28.90
C SER A 39 5.03 13.76 -27.90
N VAL A 40 4.64 12.49 -27.81
CA VAL A 40 5.52 11.31 -27.93
C VAL A 40 4.63 10.07 -27.97
N ILE A 41 4.86 9.26 -28.99
CA ILE A 41 4.19 7.99 -29.24
C ILE A 41 4.80 6.99 -28.26
N ALA A 42 4.10 6.71 -27.16
CA ALA A 42 4.39 5.57 -26.30
C ALA A 42 3.23 4.59 -26.42
N GLY A 43 3.55 3.34 -26.76
CA GLY A 43 2.59 2.26 -26.96
C GLY A 43 1.61 2.15 -25.79
N ALA A 44 0.44 1.59 -26.09
CA ALA A 44 -0.61 1.27 -25.14
C ALA A 44 -0.10 0.37 -24.00
N SER A 45 0.53 0.98 -23.00
CA SER A 45 0.69 0.42 -21.68
C SER A 45 -0.65 0.64 -21.00
N GLN A 46 -1.33 -0.46 -20.67
CA GLN A 46 -2.46 -0.45 -19.76
C GLN A 46 -2.13 0.47 -18.60
N GLN A 47 -2.87 1.57 -18.44
CA GLN A 47 -2.62 2.60 -17.45
C GLN A 47 -2.65 1.96 -16.06
N LEU A 48 -1.46 1.66 -15.56
CA LEU A 48 -1.22 1.27 -14.18
C LEU A 48 -1.67 2.43 -13.26
N PRO A 49 -2.16 2.11 -12.05
CA PRO A 49 -2.82 3.06 -11.17
C PRO A 49 -2.06 4.36 -10.92
N GLY A 50 -2.82 5.44 -10.73
CA GLY A 50 -2.34 6.82 -10.64
C GLY A 50 -1.27 7.01 -9.57
N LYS A 51 -0.20 7.73 -9.93
CA LYS A 51 0.86 8.16 -9.01
C LYS A 51 0.24 8.90 -7.82
N SER A 52 0.70 8.58 -6.61
CA SER A 52 0.29 9.30 -5.41
C SER A 52 0.62 10.79 -5.51
N GLN A 53 -0.31 11.62 -5.04
CA GLN A 53 -0.25 13.08 -5.08
C GLN A 53 0.30 13.70 -3.78
N PHE A 54 1.06 12.94 -2.98
CA PHE A 54 1.78 13.51 -1.84
C PHE A 54 2.77 14.59 -2.31
N THR A 55 2.90 15.67 -1.55
CA THR A 55 3.96 16.68 -1.72
C THR A 55 5.33 16.01 -1.61
N ALA A 56 6.35 16.52 -2.33
CA ALA A 56 7.71 15.95 -2.31
C ALA A 56 8.25 15.75 -0.88
N SER A 57 8.12 16.76 -0.03
CA SER A 57 8.54 16.69 1.38
C SER A 57 7.78 15.63 2.18
N THR A 58 6.51 15.40 1.87
CA THR A 58 5.73 14.34 2.51
C THR A 58 6.19 12.98 2.04
N LYS A 59 6.51 12.80 0.76
CA LYS A 59 6.97 11.51 0.21
C LYS A 59 8.25 11.03 0.89
N GLU A 60 9.20 11.93 1.10
CA GLU A 60 10.46 11.63 1.79
C GLU A 60 10.24 11.22 3.26
N LEU A 61 9.13 11.66 3.85
CA LEU A 61 8.78 11.41 5.25
C LEU A 61 7.99 10.10 5.44
N LEU A 62 7.34 9.56 4.41
CA LEU A 62 6.52 8.35 4.51
C LEU A 62 7.28 7.13 5.04
N PRO A 63 8.51 6.83 4.59
CA PRO A 63 9.27 5.69 5.14
C PRO A 63 9.61 5.91 6.62
N PHE A 64 9.90 7.15 7.02
CA PHE A 64 10.18 7.49 8.41
C PHE A 64 8.94 7.32 9.29
N ILE A 65 7.78 7.77 8.83
CA ILE A 65 6.50 7.58 9.53
C ILE A 65 6.18 6.09 9.68
N ALA A 66 6.33 5.31 8.60
CA ALA A 66 6.07 3.88 8.64
C ALA A 66 7.01 3.18 9.63
N ASN A 67 8.30 3.51 9.61
CA ASN A 67 9.28 2.95 10.54
C ASN A 67 8.99 3.35 12.00
N ALA A 68 8.64 4.60 12.26
CA ALA A 68 8.28 5.07 13.60
C ALA A 68 7.03 4.39 14.17
N SER A 69 6.11 3.93 13.30
CA SER A 69 4.91 3.21 13.71
C SER A 69 5.13 1.75 14.11
N LEU A 70 6.32 1.19 13.85
CA LEU A 70 6.61 -0.23 14.11
C LEU A 70 6.55 -0.58 15.59
N ASP A 71 7.05 0.30 16.47
CA ASP A 71 7.04 0.07 17.91
C ASP A 71 5.60 -0.07 18.45
N ILE A 72 4.67 0.75 17.94
CA ILE A 72 3.26 0.70 18.29
C ILE A 72 2.63 -0.61 17.81
N ILE A 73 2.97 -1.06 16.58
CA ILE A 73 2.48 -2.32 16.01
C ILE A 73 2.95 -3.51 16.86
N GLU A 74 4.20 -3.50 17.30
CA GLU A 74 4.75 -4.56 18.14
C GLU A 74 4.12 -4.60 19.53
N GLU A 75 3.87 -3.46 20.16
CA GLU A 75 3.16 -3.40 21.43
C GLU A 75 1.74 -3.99 21.30
N GLN A 76 1.03 -3.63 20.23
CA GLN A 76 -0.31 -4.15 19.95
C GLN A 76 -0.29 -5.66 19.64
N MET A 77 0.77 -6.19 19.02
CA MET A 77 0.94 -7.62 18.75
C MET A 77 0.94 -8.47 20.04
N TRP A 78 1.55 -7.96 21.12
CA TRP A 78 1.59 -8.68 22.40
C TRP A 78 0.28 -8.59 23.18
N SER A 79 -0.56 -7.60 22.86
CA SER A 79 -1.83 -7.35 23.55
C SER A 79 -3.04 -7.98 22.83
N THR A 80 -3.01 -8.02 21.50
CA THR A 80 -4.16 -8.34 20.66
C THR A 80 -3.93 -9.58 19.79
N GLN A 81 -4.87 -10.52 19.80
CA GLN A 81 -4.84 -11.73 18.95
C GLN A 81 -5.42 -11.50 17.54
N VAL A 82 -5.90 -10.28 17.24
CA VAL A 82 -6.49 -9.93 15.95
C VAL A 82 -5.40 -9.47 14.99
N LEU A 83 -5.41 -10.01 13.77
CA LEU A 83 -4.44 -9.67 12.72
C LEU A 83 -4.57 -8.23 12.22
N ASN A 84 -5.81 -7.71 12.15
CA ASN A 84 -6.04 -6.33 11.75
C ASN A 84 -6.05 -5.42 12.97
N LEU A 85 -5.13 -4.45 13.02
CA LEU A 85 -5.03 -3.48 14.11
C LEU A 85 -5.86 -2.22 13.85
N GLY A 86 -6.34 -2.02 12.61
CA GLY A 86 -7.07 -0.80 12.23
C GLY A 86 -6.16 0.42 12.21
N LYS A 87 -6.71 1.60 12.51
CA LYS A 87 -5.94 2.83 12.64
C LYS A 87 -5.14 2.83 13.95
N ILE A 88 -3.82 2.84 13.84
CA ILE A 88 -2.89 2.80 14.97
C ILE A 88 -2.40 4.19 15.39
N ASP A 89 -2.25 5.12 14.45
CA ASP A 89 -1.69 6.45 14.72
C ASP A 89 -2.09 7.48 13.63
N GLN A 90 -1.77 8.76 13.87
CA GLN A 90 -1.94 9.84 12.91
C GLN A 90 -0.82 10.89 13.05
N PHE A 91 -0.16 11.20 11.93
CA PHE A 91 0.94 12.14 11.87
C PHE A 91 0.70 13.21 10.80
N TYR A 92 0.64 14.49 11.21
CA TYR A 92 0.36 15.64 10.33
C TYR A 92 -0.85 15.45 9.38
N GLY A 93 -1.92 14.83 9.88
CA GLY A 93 -3.12 14.55 9.09
C GLY A 93 -3.09 13.21 8.36
N ILE A 94 -1.91 12.61 8.15
CA ILE A 94 -1.74 11.28 7.57
C ILE A 94 -2.11 10.23 8.61
N ASN A 95 -3.16 9.48 8.34
CA ASN A 95 -3.57 8.36 9.15
C ASN A 95 -2.70 7.14 8.84
N ILE A 96 -2.41 6.36 9.86
CA ILE A 96 -1.58 5.16 9.77
C ILE A 96 -2.44 3.98 10.22
N SER A 97 -2.68 3.03 9.32
CA SER A 97 -3.33 1.77 9.64
C SER A 97 -2.36 0.62 9.49
N ALA A 98 -2.51 -0.39 10.35
CA ALA A 98 -1.62 -1.55 10.34
C ALA A 98 -2.36 -2.89 10.36
N TYR A 99 -1.72 -3.88 9.74
CA TYR A 99 -2.14 -5.27 9.76
C TYR A 99 -0.94 -6.16 9.99
N LEU A 100 -1.07 -7.10 10.92
CA LEU A 100 -0.05 -8.08 11.24
C LEU A 100 -0.44 -9.43 10.65
N THR A 101 0.46 -10.01 9.87
CA THR A 101 0.28 -11.38 9.34
C THR A 101 0.64 -12.43 10.40
N GLN A 102 0.23 -13.69 10.16
CA GLN A 102 0.58 -14.80 11.05
C GLN A 102 2.09 -15.09 11.13
N GLY A 103 2.87 -14.61 10.15
CA GLY A 103 4.34 -14.72 10.12
C GLY A 103 5.06 -13.51 10.69
N SER A 104 4.37 -12.65 11.47
CA SER A 104 4.90 -11.41 12.04
C SER A 104 5.40 -10.39 11.00
N ILE A 105 4.97 -10.50 9.74
CA ILE A 105 5.14 -9.45 8.73
C ILE A 105 4.12 -8.37 8.97
N LYS A 106 4.57 -7.12 8.94
CA LYS A 106 3.81 -5.93 9.31
C LYS A 106 3.43 -5.18 8.04
N PHE A 107 2.14 -4.99 7.82
CA PHE A 107 1.60 -4.18 6.75
C PHE A 107 1.27 -2.81 7.30
N VAL A 108 1.78 -1.77 6.67
CA VAL A 108 1.58 -0.38 7.07
C VAL A 108 0.97 0.37 5.89
N LEU A 109 -0.15 1.07 6.14
CA LEU A 109 -0.80 1.91 5.16
C LEU A 109 -0.93 3.34 5.70
N CYS A 110 -0.27 4.27 5.04
CA CYS A 110 -0.35 5.70 5.31
C CYS A 110 -1.31 6.36 4.31
N TYR A 111 -2.26 7.17 4.80
CA TYR A 111 -3.27 7.79 3.95
C TYR A 111 -3.83 9.10 4.52
N ASP A 112 -4.13 10.06 3.64
CA ASP A 112 -4.53 11.42 4.03
C ASP A 112 -6.04 11.56 4.34
N SER A 113 -6.89 10.76 3.69
CA SER A 113 -8.36 10.92 3.78
C SER A 113 -9.01 9.90 4.70
N ASN A 114 -10.01 10.31 5.48
CA ASN A 114 -10.76 9.39 6.33
C ASN A 114 -11.54 8.37 5.48
N LYS A 115 -11.01 7.15 5.40
CA LYS A 115 -11.53 6.02 4.61
C LYS A 115 -12.23 5.03 5.53
N ASP A 116 -13.19 4.30 4.98
CA ASP A 116 -13.86 3.21 5.68
C ASP A 116 -12.85 2.12 6.05
N GLU A 117 -12.64 1.90 7.36
CA GLU A 117 -11.70 0.89 7.88
C GLU A 117 -12.01 -0.51 7.36
N ASN A 118 -13.27 -0.81 7.08
CA ASN A 118 -13.70 -2.08 6.49
C ASN A 118 -13.10 -2.32 5.09
N SER A 119 -12.96 -1.27 4.28
CA SER A 119 -12.34 -1.39 2.95
C SER A 119 -10.85 -1.64 3.05
N ILE A 120 -10.17 -0.94 3.97
CA ILE A 120 -8.74 -1.13 4.25
C ILE A 120 -8.48 -2.54 4.79
N ARG A 121 -9.34 -3.03 5.69
CA ARG A 121 -9.30 -4.40 6.21
C ARG A 121 -9.36 -5.43 5.10
N GLN A 122 -10.30 -5.29 4.17
CA GLN A 122 -10.44 -6.22 3.04
C GLN A 122 -9.22 -6.15 2.11
N PHE A 123 -8.70 -4.96 1.85
CA PHE A 123 -7.44 -4.79 1.11
C PHE A 123 -6.28 -5.56 1.75
N PHE A 124 -6.08 -5.42 3.07
CA PHE A 124 -5.01 -6.14 3.77
C PHE A 124 -5.20 -7.65 3.75
N GLN A 125 -6.43 -8.14 3.89
CA GLN A 125 -6.73 -9.57 3.80
C GLN A 125 -6.38 -10.14 2.43
N ASP A 126 -6.81 -9.48 1.36
CA ASP A 126 -6.54 -9.93 -0.01
C ASP A 126 -5.04 -9.85 -0.34
N VAL A 127 -4.32 -8.81 0.15
CA VAL A 127 -2.85 -8.72 0.01
C VAL A 127 -2.14 -9.81 0.80
N ASN A 128 -2.61 -10.15 2.01
CA ASN A 128 -2.05 -11.26 2.77
C ASN A 128 -2.21 -12.59 2.02
N GLU A 129 -3.35 -12.83 1.38
CA GLU A 129 -3.55 -14.03 0.55
C GLU A 129 -2.54 -14.10 -0.61
N LEU A 130 -2.24 -12.97 -1.25
CA LEU A 130 -1.19 -12.90 -2.28
C LEU A 130 0.20 -13.14 -1.71
N TYR A 131 0.49 -12.59 -0.52
CA TYR A 131 1.78 -12.79 0.14
C TYR A 131 2.00 -14.26 0.54
N VAL A 132 0.97 -14.93 1.05
CA VAL A 132 1.04 -16.37 1.36
C VAL A 132 1.32 -17.20 0.11
N LYS A 133 0.77 -16.84 -1.06
CA LYS A 133 1.10 -17.52 -2.33
C LYS A 133 2.58 -17.38 -2.71
N ILE A 134 3.21 -16.25 -2.38
CA ILE A 134 4.66 -16.06 -2.57
C ILE A 134 5.43 -16.93 -1.58
N LEU A 135 5.01 -16.98 -0.31
CA LEU A 135 5.64 -17.84 0.71
C LEU A 135 5.56 -19.33 0.37
N MET A 136 4.55 -19.77 -0.38
CA MET A 136 4.44 -21.15 -0.86
C MET A 136 5.47 -21.48 -1.96
N ASN A 137 6.16 -20.49 -2.51
CA ASN A 137 7.25 -20.73 -3.45
C ASN A 137 8.51 -21.21 -2.70
N PRO A 138 9.01 -22.43 -2.94
CA PRO A 138 10.19 -22.97 -2.24
C PRO A 138 11.48 -22.19 -2.50
N PHE A 139 11.49 -21.29 -3.50
CA PHE A 139 12.64 -20.44 -3.82
C PHE A 139 12.58 -19.05 -3.18
N TYR A 140 11.51 -18.72 -2.47
CA TYR A 140 11.40 -17.43 -1.79
C TYR A 140 11.85 -17.57 -0.34
N ASN A 141 12.87 -16.79 0.06
CA ASN A 141 13.25 -16.71 1.47
C ASN A 141 12.39 -15.66 2.18
N VAL A 142 11.95 -16.00 3.38
CA VAL A 142 11.25 -15.05 4.24
C VAL A 142 12.17 -13.85 4.51
N ASN A 143 11.62 -12.64 4.39
CA ASN A 143 12.30 -11.35 4.51
C ASN A 143 13.10 -10.87 3.31
N ASP A 144 13.13 -11.60 2.19
CA ASP A 144 13.68 -11.06 0.94
C ASP A 144 12.68 -10.10 0.25
N ALA A 145 13.20 -9.10 -0.46
CA ALA A 145 12.39 -8.14 -1.19
C ALA A 145 11.52 -8.84 -2.26
N ILE A 146 10.24 -8.44 -2.34
CA ILE A 146 9.30 -9.01 -3.31
C ILE A 146 9.43 -8.25 -4.62
N LEU A 147 10.20 -8.81 -5.55
CA LEU A 147 10.47 -8.20 -6.86
C LEU A 147 9.56 -8.71 -7.99
N VAL A 148 8.56 -9.54 -7.67
CA VAL A 148 7.71 -10.20 -8.66
C VAL A 148 6.76 -9.20 -9.32
N PRO A 149 6.85 -8.93 -10.64
CA PRO A 149 6.01 -7.91 -11.29
C PRO A 149 4.51 -8.23 -11.24
N GLU A 150 4.16 -9.52 -11.28
CA GLU A 150 2.76 -9.95 -11.19
C GLU A 150 2.16 -9.68 -9.81
N PHE A 151 2.96 -9.75 -8.74
CA PHE A 151 2.52 -9.37 -7.40
C PHE A 151 2.20 -7.88 -7.35
N ASP A 152 3.11 -7.04 -7.85
CA ASP A 152 2.90 -5.59 -7.92
C ASP A 152 1.63 -5.23 -8.71
N TYR A 153 1.41 -5.87 -9.86
CA TYR A 153 0.19 -5.68 -10.66
C TYR A 153 -1.09 -6.05 -9.88
N LYS A 154 -1.08 -7.18 -9.17
CA LYS A 154 -2.23 -7.63 -8.38
C LYS A 154 -2.51 -6.72 -7.19
N VAL A 155 -1.48 -6.29 -6.46
CA VAL A 155 -1.64 -5.33 -5.35
C VAL A 155 -2.22 -4.02 -5.85
N LYS A 156 -1.74 -3.52 -6.99
CA LYS A 156 -2.27 -2.35 -7.69
C LYS A 156 -3.75 -2.49 -8.08
N LEU A 157 -4.17 -3.67 -8.53
CA LEU A 157 -5.58 -3.97 -8.83
C LEU A 157 -6.45 -3.96 -7.55
N LEU A 158 -5.95 -4.53 -6.45
CA LEU A 158 -6.63 -4.51 -5.15
C LEU A 158 -6.75 -3.09 -4.59
N ALA A 159 -5.68 -2.30 -4.69
CA ALA A 159 -5.70 -0.89 -4.31
C ALA A 159 -6.78 -0.15 -5.09
N LYS A 160 -6.91 -0.39 -6.40
CA LYS A 160 -7.99 0.20 -7.22
C LYS A 160 -9.40 -0.19 -6.75
N LYS A 161 -9.56 -1.39 -6.21
CA LYS A 161 -10.86 -1.91 -5.77
C LYS A 161 -11.28 -1.34 -4.41
N TYR A 162 -10.35 -1.16 -3.48
CA TYR A 162 -10.65 -0.84 -2.07
C TYR A 162 -10.25 0.59 -1.62
N LEU A 163 -9.23 1.19 -2.23
CA LEU A 163 -8.63 2.49 -1.84
C LEU A 163 -9.02 3.61 -2.84
#